data_AF-A0A4Q7YMF8-F1
#
_entry.id   AF-A0A4Q7YMF8-F1
#
_cell.length_a   1.000
_cell.length_b   1.000
_cell.length_c   1.000
_cell.angle_alpha   90.00
_cell.angle_beta   90.00
_cell.angle_gamma   90.00
#
_symmetry.space_group_name_H-M   'P 1'
#
loop_
_entity.id
_entity.type
_entity.pdbx_description
1 polymer ?
#
loop_
_entity_poly.entity_id
_entity_poly.type
_entity_poly.pdbx_seq_one_letter_code
_entity_poly.pdbx_strand_id
1 'polypeptide(L)'
;MTEQDDWQREFDIRWADSAAHKEPSARARMLAARWKENPPAPLPFRADPTPVRGSRRSSWVSTVVVLGCVAAVIVLLGWAQMRSPY
;
A
#
# COMPACT_ATOMS: atom_id res chain seq x y z
N MET A 1 -11.10 20.95 -6.06
CA MET A 1 -10.84 19.73 -5.24
C MET A 1 -9.95 20.03 -4.04
N THR A 2 -8.98 20.96 -4.12
CA THR A 2 -8.13 21.39 -3.00
C THR A 2 -8.88 22.09 -1.87
N GLU A 3 -9.91 22.90 -2.18
CA GLU A 3 -10.67 23.61 -1.14
C GLU A 3 -11.42 22.66 -0.19
N GLN A 4 -11.99 21.56 -0.70
CA GLN A 4 -12.66 20.56 0.15
C GLN A 4 -11.69 19.86 1.11
N ASP A 5 -10.47 19.56 0.67
CA ASP A 5 -9.44 18.94 1.52
C ASP A 5 -8.99 19.89 2.64
N ASP A 6 -8.88 21.19 2.35
CA ASP A 6 -8.54 22.20 3.37
C ASP A 6 -9.64 22.35 4.42
N TRP A 7 -10.91 22.34 3.99
CA TRP A 7 -12.07 22.36 4.90
C TRP A 7 -12.15 21.12 5.79
N GLN A 8 -11.87 19.94 5.24
CA GLN A 8 -11.89 18.68 5.98
C GLN A 8 -10.76 18.64 7.03
N ARG A 9 -9.57 19.12 6.67
CA ARG A 9 -8.43 19.24 7.58
C ARG A 9 -8.70 20.20 8.74
N GLU A 10 -9.31 21.34 8.45
CA GLU A 10 -9.68 22.34 9.48
C GLU A 10 -10.77 21.80 10.43
N PHE A 11 -11.67 20.96 9.94
CA PHE A 11 -12.65 20.27 10.76
C PHE A 11 -12.00 19.26 11.70
N ASP A 12 -11.13 18.38 11.18
CA ASP A 12 -10.45 17.35 11.97
C ASP A 12 -9.63 17.95 13.12
N ILE A 13 -8.94 19.07 12.86
CA ILE A 13 -8.16 19.80 13.88
C ILE A 13 -9.06 20.34 14.98
N ARG A 14 -10.13 21.07 14.62
CA ARG A 14 -11.06 21.66 15.60
C ARG A 14 -11.81 20.59 16.39
N TRP A 15 -12.16 19.48 15.75
CA TRP A 15 -12.78 18.33 16.40
C TRP A 15 -11.84 17.68 17.43
N ALA A 16 -10.57 17.44 17.07
CA ALA A 16 -9.59 16.89 18.00
C ALA A 16 -9.28 17.86 19.17
N ASP A 17 -9.24 19.16 18.90
CA ASP A 17 -8.94 20.16 19.93
C ASP A 17 -10.08 20.39 20.93
N SER A 18 -11.32 20.17 20.50
CA SER A 18 -12.52 20.33 21.33
C SER A 18 -12.82 19.12 22.22
N ALA A 19 -12.05 18.03 22.12
CA ALA A 19 -12.23 16.86 22.96
C ALA A 19 -12.01 17.20 24.45
N ALA A 20 -13.03 16.97 25.27
CA ALA A 20 -12.99 17.24 26.71
C ALA A 20 -11.91 16.43 27.44
N HIS A 21 -11.55 15.26 26.92
CA HIS A 21 -10.53 14.38 27.49
C HIS A 21 -9.37 14.25 26.50
N LYS A 22 -8.32 15.04 26.73
CA LYS A 22 -7.03 14.90 26.04
C LYS A 22 -6.14 13.87 26.74
N GLU A 23 -6.73 12.83 27.31
CA GLU A 23 -5.93 11.81 27.99
C GLU A 23 -5.19 10.96 26.94
N PRO A 24 -3.88 10.73 27.11
CA PRO A 24 -3.17 9.78 26.28
C PRO A 24 -3.88 8.44 26.41
N SER A 25 -4.20 7.80 25.28
CA SER A 25 -4.74 6.45 25.27
C SER A 25 -3.86 5.55 26.13
N ALA A 26 -4.43 4.49 26.74
CA ALA A 26 -3.65 3.56 27.57
C ALA A 26 -2.36 3.10 26.89
N ARG A 27 -2.42 2.90 25.56
CA ARG A 27 -1.27 2.59 24.70
C ARG A 27 -0.20 3.70 24.66
N ALA A 28 -0.60 4.97 24.59
CA ALA A 28 0.33 6.09 24.64
C ALA A 28 1.06 6.18 26.00
N ARG A 29 0.37 5.87 27.11
CA ARG A 29 1.00 5.79 28.44
C ARG A 29 1.98 4.63 28.54
N MET A 30 1.64 3.46 28.00
CA MET A 30 2.55 2.31 27.94
C MET A 30 3.78 2.58 27.08
N LEU A 31 3.62 3.26 25.95
CA LEU A 31 4.74 3.69 25.11
C LEU A 31 5.63 4.70 25.82
N ALA A 32 5.06 5.68 26.51
CA ALA A 32 5.82 6.64 27.32
C ALA A 32 6.65 5.93 28.41
N ALA A 33 6.08 4.92 29.08
CA ALA A 33 6.81 4.09 30.03
C ALA A 33 7.96 3.31 29.37
N ARG A 34 7.72 2.67 28.21
CA ARG A 34 8.75 1.95 27.45
C ARG A 34 9.86 2.87 26.93
N TRP A 35 9.51 4.07 26.48
CA TRP A 35 10.44 5.05 25.90
C TRP A 35 11.29 5.76 26.95
N LYS A 36 10.87 5.75 28.22
CA LYS A 36 11.68 6.25 29.34
C LYS A 36 12.99 5.45 29.50
N GLU A 37 12.92 4.14 29.30
CA GLU A 37 14.07 3.24 29.44
C GLU A 37 14.78 2.96 28.11
N ASN A 38 14.02 2.93 27.00
CA ASN A 38 14.57 2.68 25.68
C ASN A 38 13.92 3.61 24.64
N PRO A 39 14.43 4.85 24.48
CA PRO A 39 13.85 5.77 23.53
C PRO A 39 14.02 5.25 22.09
N PRO A 40 13.01 5.41 21.22
CA PRO A 40 13.15 5.05 19.83
C PRO A 40 14.22 5.93 19.18
N ALA A 41 14.92 5.40 18.18
CA ALA A 41 15.82 6.20 17.36
C ALA A 41 15.04 7.41 16.78
N PRO A 42 15.69 8.57 16.58
CA PRO A 42 15.05 9.73 15.99
C PRO A 42 14.57 9.38 14.58
N LEU A 43 13.24 9.25 14.41
CA LEU A 43 12.61 9.16 13.10
C LEU A 43 12.20 10.57 12.66
N PRO A 44 12.28 10.88 11.36
CA PRO A 44 11.68 12.10 10.84
C PRO A 44 10.17 12.11 11.16
N PHE A 45 9.61 13.29 11.44
CA PHE A 45 8.18 13.47 11.76
C PHE A 45 7.26 12.90 10.67
N ARG A 46 7.76 12.91 9.43
CA ARG A 46 7.28 12.03 8.38
C ARG A 46 8.34 10.97 8.15
N ALA A 47 8.13 9.80 8.74
CA ALA A 47 8.84 8.61 8.28
C ALA A 47 8.58 8.53 6.78
N ASP A 48 9.63 8.60 5.96
CA ASP A 48 9.50 8.28 4.55
C ASP A 48 8.76 6.94 4.48
N PRO A 49 7.73 6.80 3.62
CA PRO A 49 7.03 5.54 3.48
C PRO A 49 8.11 4.50 3.27
N THR A 50 8.27 3.58 4.24
CA THR A 50 9.34 2.60 4.22
C THR A 50 9.30 2.00 2.84
N PRO A 51 10.33 2.18 1.98
CA PRO A 51 10.23 1.72 0.62
C PRO A 51 10.04 0.22 0.75
N VAL A 52 8.83 -0.25 0.43
CA VAL A 52 8.47 -1.65 0.55
C VAL A 52 9.38 -2.33 -0.47
N ARG A 53 10.53 -2.83 0.01
CA ARG A 53 11.59 -3.41 -0.82
C ARG A 53 11.18 -4.82 -1.23
N GLY A 54 9.97 -4.94 -1.78
CA GLY A 54 9.30 -6.20 -1.97
C GLY A 54 7.94 -6.03 -2.64
N SER A 55 7.90 -5.48 -3.86
CA SER A 55 6.86 -5.84 -4.85
C SER A 55 7.11 -5.26 -6.26
N ARG A 56 8.36 -5.22 -6.76
CA ARG A 56 8.58 -4.98 -8.21
C ARG A 56 8.78 -6.26 -9.01
N ARG A 57 9.12 -7.38 -8.35
CA ARG A 57 9.28 -8.68 -9.04
C ARG A 57 7.95 -9.42 -9.27
N SER A 58 6.86 -9.04 -8.59
CA SER A 58 5.56 -9.74 -8.65
C SER A 58 4.60 -9.22 -9.72
N SER A 59 4.86 -8.08 -10.38
CA SER A 59 3.90 -7.49 -11.31
C SER A 59 3.94 -8.07 -12.73
N TRP A 60 5.01 -8.78 -13.10
CA TRP A 60 5.17 -9.31 -14.47
C TRP A 60 4.69 -10.74 -14.64
N VAL A 61 4.46 -11.47 -13.54
CA VAL A 61 4.03 -12.88 -13.60
C VAL A 61 2.71 -13.02 -14.34
N SER A 62 1.73 -12.17 -14.03
CA SER A 62 0.44 -12.20 -14.73
C SER A 62 0.58 -11.92 -16.22
N THR A 63 1.44 -10.97 -16.61
CA THR A 63 1.70 -10.64 -18.01
C THR A 63 2.33 -11.81 -18.76
N VAL A 64 3.33 -12.45 -18.17
CA VAL A 64 4.00 -13.62 -18.77
C VAL A 64 3.03 -14.80 -18.93
N VAL A 65 2.18 -15.06 -17.94
CA VAL A 65 1.17 -16.12 -18.01
C VAL A 65 0.16 -15.87 -19.13
N VAL A 66 -0.35 -14.64 -19.24
CA VAL A 66 -1.30 -14.27 -20.30
C VAL A 66 -0.66 -14.42 -21.69
N LEU A 67 0.55 -13.88 -21.88
CA LEU A 67 1.26 -13.99 -23.17
C LEU A 67 1.56 -15.45 -23.53
N GLY A 68 1.96 -16.26 -22.55
CA GLY A 68 2.17 -17.70 -22.75
C GLY A 68 0.89 -18.42 -23.19
N CYS A 69 -0.25 -18.10 -22.57
CA CYS A 69 -1.54 -18.71 -22.90
C CYS A 69 -2.00 -18.31 -24.32
N VAL A 70 -1.86 -17.03 -24.68
CA VAL A 70 -2.18 -16.53 -26.03
C VAL A 70 -1.29 -17.20 -27.08
N ALA A 71 0.02 -17.29 -26.84
CA ALA A 71 0.95 -17.95 -27.75
C ALA A 71 0.62 -19.44 -27.92
N ALA A 72 0.28 -20.14 -26.83
CA ALA A 72 -0.12 -21.55 -26.88
C ALA A 72 -1.38 -21.75 -27.75
N VAL A 73 -2.41 -20.91 -27.59
CA VAL A 73 -3.64 -20.98 -28.40
C VAL A 73 -3.34 -20.75 -29.88
N ILE A 74 -2.52 -19.76 -30.22
CA ILE A 74 -2.13 -19.47 -31.61
C ILE A 74 -1.42 -20.68 -32.23
N VAL A 75 -0.46 -21.27 -31.50
CA VAL A 75 0.28 -22.46 -31.97
C VAL A 75 -0.66 -23.65 -32.15
N LEU A 76 -1.59 -23.87 -31.22
CA LEU A 76 -2.54 -24.98 -31.26
C LEU A 76 -3.49 -24.86 -32.46
N LEU A 77 -4.03 -23.67 -32.70
CA LEU A 77 -4.89 -23.38 -33.85
C LEU A 77 -4.10 -23.51 -35.17
N GLY A 78 -2.89 -22.97 -35.24
CA GLY A 78 -2.04 -23.09 -36.42
C GLY A 78 -1.67 -24.54 -36.73
N TRP A 79 -1.36 -25.33 -35.70
CA TRP A 79 -1.06 -26.75 -35.84
C TRP A 79 -2.28 -27.57 -36.25
N ALA A 80 -3.46 -27.28 -35.69
CA ALA A 80 -4.71 -27.90 -36.09
C ALA A 80 -5.06 -27.59 -37.55
N GLN A 81 -4.81 -26.36 -38.01
CA GLN A 81 -4.98 -25.97 -39.42
C GLN A 81 -4.01 -26.79 -40.30
N MET A 82 -2.71 -26.82 -39.98
CA MET A 82 -1.73 -27.62 -40.73
C MET A 82 -2.05 -29.12 -40.76
N ARG A 83 -2.73 -29.65 -39.74
CA ARG A 83 -3.19 -31.04 -39.70
C ARG A 83 -4.56 -31.26 -40.33
N SER A 84 -5.30 -30.20 -40.65
CA SER A 84 -6.59 -30.29 -41.32
C SER A 84 -6.33 -30.61 -42.80
N PRO A 85 -6.60 -31.84 -43.25
CA PRO A 85 -6.57 -32.14 -44.67
C PRO A 85 -7.86 -31.58 -45.24
N TYR A 86 -7.80 -30.34 -45.74
CA TYR A 86 -8.74 -29.92 -46.77
C TYR A 86 -8.34 -30.57 -48.09
#